data_AF-A0A1M7U5D6-F1
#
_entry.id   AF-A0A1M7U5D6-F1
#
_cell.length_a   1.000
_cell.length_b   1.000
_cell.length_c   1.000
_cell.angle_alpha   90.00
_cell.angle_beta   90.00
_cell.angle_gamma   90.00
#
_symmetry.space_group_name_H-M   'P 1'
#
loop_
_entity.id
_entity.type
_entity.pdbx_description
1 polymer ?
#
loop_
_entity_poly.entity_id
_entity_poly.type
_entity_poly.pdbx_seq_one_letter_code
_entity_poly.pdbx_strand_id
1 'polypeptide(L)' 'MPENFERKFPRRDLLRLAMAGTGAALIGSQLPDPASAQSVDLKSKRRARYQADSAEVRNFYRVNSYPTR' A
#
# COMPACT_ATOMS: atom_id res chain seq x y z
N MET A 1 -53.97 33.80 -6.71
CA MET A 1 -53.40 32.58 -7.33
C MET A 1 -52.21 32.16 -6.48
N PRO A 2 -52.24 31.04 -5.73
CA PRO A 2 -51.06 30.62 -4.98
C PRO A 2 -50.11 29.89 -5.95
N GLU A 3 -48.87 30.36 -5.99
CA GLU A 3 -47.83 29.80 -6.84
C GLU A 3 -47.31 28.51 -6.22
N ASN A 4 -47.50 27.40 -6.94
CA ASN A 4 -46.96 26.10 -6.56
C ASN A 4 -45.46 26.09 -6.85
N PHE A 5 -44.66 26.50 -5.86
CA PHE A 5 -43.21 26.26 -5.91
C PHE A 5 -42.96 24.77 -5.80
N GLU A 6 -42.83 24.09 -6.94
CA GLU A 6 -42.20 22.78 -7.00
C GLU A 6 -40.82 22.88 -6.35
N ARG A 7 -40.70 22.40 -5.11
CA ARG A 7 -39.42 22.31 -4.39
C ARG A 7 -38.57 21.25 -5.07
N LYS A 8 -37.80 21.67 -6.07
CA LYS A 8 -36.78 20.85 -6.71
C LYS A 8 -35.59 20.77 -5.77
N PHE A 9 -35.58 19.77 -4.89
CA PHE A 9 -34.41 19.45 -4.08
C PHE A 9 -33.27 19.04 -5.03
N PRO A 10 -32.19 19.82 -5.13
CA PRO A 10 -31.13 19.48 -6.04
C PRO A 10 -30.41 18.24 -5.47
N ARG A 11 -30.12 17.26 -6.33
CA ARG A 11 -29.54 15.96 -5.95
C ARG A 11 -28.30 16.08 -5.05
N ARG A 12 -27.53 17.17 -5.22
CA ARG A 12 -26.37 17.51 -4.40
C ARG A 12 -26.69 17.74 -2.93
N ASP A 13 -27.85 18.29 -2.59
CA ASP A 13 -28.22 18.58 -1.21
C ASP A 13 -28.69 17.30 -0.50
N LEU A 14 -29.34 16.39 -1.23
CA LEU A 14 -29.65 15.05 -0.74
C LEU A 14 -28.36 14.25 -0.49
N LEU A 15 -27.37 14.34 -1.38
CA LEU A 15 -26.06 13.70 -1.18
C LEU A 15 -25.32 14.26 0.03
N ARG A 16 -25.34 15.59 0.22
CA ARG A 16 -24.74 16.24 1.39
C ARG A 16 -25.41 15.81 2.69
N LEU A 17 -26.74 15.71 2.70
CA LEU A 17 -27.49 15.21 3.85
C LEU A 17 -27.15 13.74 4.17
N ALA A 18 -27.03 12.90 3.13
CA ALA A 18 -26.62 11.51 3.29
C ALA A 18 -25.20 11.39 3.86
N MET A 19 -24.24 12.15 3.33
CA MET A 19 -22.85 12.17 3.83
C MET A 19 -22.78 12.67 5.28
N ALA A 20 -23.53 13.73 5.62
CA ALA A 20 -23.62 14.24 6.99
C ALA A 20 -24.21 13.19 7.96
N GLY A 21 -25.17 12.37 7.50
CA GLY A 21 -25.76 11.29 8.29
C GLY A 21 -24.82 10.08 8.47
N THR A 22 -23.96 9.78 7.50
CA THR A 22 -23.06 8.61 7.54
C THR A 22 -21.71 8.87 8.23
N GLY A 23 -21.40 10.12 8.61
CA GLY A 23 -20.10 10.50 9.18
C GLY A 23 -19.74 9.83 10.51
N ALA A 24 -20.70 9.22 11.21
CA ALA A 24 -20.46 8.55 12.50
C ALA A 24 -19.87 7.12 12.38
N ALA A 25 -19.87 6.49 11.19
CA ALA A 25 -19.50 5.07 11.06
C ALA A 25 -18.01 4.81 10.80
N LEU A 26 -17.17 5.83 10.61
CA LEU A 26 -15.74 5.65 10.30
C LEU A 26 -14.82 5.66 11.52
N ILE A 27 -15.36 5.77 12.73
CA ILE A 27 -14.55 5.72 13.98
C ILE A 27 -14.00 4.31 14.24
N GLY A 28 -14.56 3.27 13.59
CA GLY A 28 -14.23 1.87 13.85
C GLY A 28 -13.58 1.10 12.70
N SER A 29 -13.25 1.74 11.57
CA SER A 29 -12.43 1.04 10.57
C SER A 29 -11.02 0.96 11.11
N GLN A 30 -10.64 -0.22 11.63
CA GLN A 30 -9.25 -0.62 11.86
C GLN A 30 -8.47 -0.20 10.61
N LEU A 31 -7.69 0.88 10.73
CA LEU A 31 -6.76 1.27 9.70
C LEU A 31 -5.89 0.03 9.45
N PRO A 32 -5.77 -0.47 8.20
CA PRO A 32 -4.81 -1.52 7.94
C PRO A 32 -3.46 -1.02 8.44
N ASP A 33 -2.78 -1.84 9.24
CA ASP A 33 -1.46 -1.51 9.76
C ASP A 33 -0.62 -0.98 8.60
N PRO A 34 0.01 0.20 8.73
CA PRO A 34 0.79 0.76 7.65
C PRO A 34 1.83 -0.29 7.25
N ALA A 35 1.77 -0.73 5.98
CA ALA A 35 2.72 -1.69 5.46
C ALA A 35 4.13 -1.11 5.62
N SER A 36 4.85 -1.61 6.62
CA SER A 36 6.20 -1.17 6.91
C SER A 36 7.09 -1.63 5.77
N ALA A 37 7.43 -0.70 4.87
CA ALA A 37 8.44 -0.95 3.87
C ALA A 37 9.76 -1.20 4.60
N GLN A 38 10.30 -2.42 4.48
CA GLN A 38 11.65 -2.71 4.99
C GLN A 38 12.61 -1.65 4.45
N SER A 39 13.37 -1.02 5.35
CA SER A 39 14.35 -0.01 4.99
C SER A 39 15.36 -0.64 4.04
N VAL A 40 15.34 -0.21 2.78
CA VAL A 40 16.31 -0.69 1.81
C VAL A 40 17.66 -0.06 2.14
N ASP A 41 18.65 -0.89 2.50
CA ASP A 41 20.01 -0.44 2.70
C ASP A 41 20.55 0.22 1.42
N LEU A 42 20.67 1.55 1.42
CA LEU A 42 21.12 2.33 0.26
C LEU A 42 22.57 2.00 -0.11
N LYS A 43 23.37 1.46 0.83
CA LYS A 43 24.72 0.97 0.56
C LYS A 43 24.69 -0.26 -0.34
N SER A 44 23.69 -1.12 -0.19
CA SER A 44 23.48 -2.29 -1.05
C SER A 44 23.04 -1.93 -2.47
N LYS A 45 22.36 -0.79 -2.68
CA LYS A 45 21.88 -0.39 -4.02
C LYS A 45 23.00 -0.05 -5.01
N ARG A 46 24.18 0.36 -4.53
CA ARG A 46 25.36 0.60 -5.38
C ARG A 46 26.13 -0.68 -5.70
N ARG A 47 25.83 -1.79 -5.01
CA ARG A 47 26.47 -3.07 -5.26
C ARG A 47 25.74 -3.78 -6.39
N ALA A 48 26.49 -4.55 -7.18
CA ALA A 48 25.88 -5.47 -8.12
C ALA A 48 24.93 -6.41 -7.37
N ARG A 49 23.73 -6.64 -7.92
CA ARG A 49 22.71 -7.55 -7.35
C ARG A 49 23.26 -8.97 -7.21
N TYR A 50 24.10 -9.36 -8.17
CA TYR A 50 24.85 -10.61 -8.12
C TYR A 50 26.20 -10.37 -7.46
N GLN A 51 26.51 -11.19 -6.45
CA GLN A 51 27.79 -11.21 -5.76
C GLN A 51 28.33 -12.63 -5.83
N ALA A 52 29.37 -12.87 -6.63
CA ALA A 52 29.97 -14.20 -6.79
C ALA A 52 30.49 -14.77 -5.46
N ASP A 53 31.01 -13.89 -4.60
CA ASP A 53 31.54 -14.26 -3.27
C ASP A 53 30.47 -14.31 -2.16
N SER A 54 29.19 -14.12 -2.51
CA SER A 54 28.09 -14.26 -1.55
C SER A 54 28.03 -15.68 -0.98
N ALA A 55 27.75 -15.79 0.32
CA ALA A 55 27.50 -17.08 0.97
C ALA A 55 26.35 -17.85 0.30
N GLU A 56 25.34 -17.17 -0.24
CA GLU A 56 24.21 -17.80 -0.95
C GLU A 56 24.67 -18.41 -2.29
N VAL A 57 25.46 -17.66 -3.06
CA VAL A 57 26.01 -18.14 -4.35
C VAL A 57 26.96 -19.31 -4.10
N ARG A 58 27.81 -19.23 -3.07
CA ARG A 58 28.71 -20.32 -2.68
C ARG A 58 27.95 -21.55 -2.20
N ASN A 59 26.88 -21.38 -1.43
CA ASN A 59 26.02 -22.50 -1.00
C ASN A 59 25.32 -23.16 -2.19
N PHE A 60 24.81 -22.37 -3.13
CA PHE A 60 24.13 -22.88 -4.32
C PHE A 60 25.07 -23.77 -5.17
N TYR A 61 26.31 -23.33 -5.38
CA TYR A 61 27.31 -24.07 -6.17
C TYR A 61 28.20 -25.01 -5.36
N ARG A 62 27.97 -25.15 -4.04
CA ARG A 62 28.77 -26.01 -3.16
C ARG A 62 28.89 -27.44 -3.67
N VAL A 63 27.84 -27.95 -4.31
CA VAL A 63 27.76 -29.34 -4.75
C VAL A 63 28.67 -29.65 -5.95
N ASN A 64 29.12 -28.64 -6.70
CA ASN A 64 29.98 -28.76 -7.88
C ASN A 64 31.38 -28.16 -7.68
N SER A 65 31.82 -27.93 -6.45
CA SER A 65 33.17 -27.41 -6.20
C SER A 65 34.23 -28.43 -6.63
N TYR A 66 35.04 -28.08 -7.63
CA TYR A 66 36.21 -28.87 -7.99
C TYR A 66 37.23 -28.85 -6.84
N PRO A 67 37.86 -29.99 -6.52
CA PRO A 67 38.88 -30.05 -5.48
C PRO A 67 40.06 -29.14 -5.86
N THR A 68 40.48 -28.29 -4.91
CA THR A 68 41.72 -27.53 -5.03
C THR A 68 42.91 -28.48 -4.91
N ARG A 69 43.82 -28.37 -5.88
CA ARG A 69 44.97 -29.26 -6.10
C ARG A 69 46.02 -29.18 -4.99
#